data_AF-A0A6I4YGB7-F1
#
_entry.id   AF-A0A6I4YGB7-F1
#
_cell.length_a   1.000
_cell.length_b   1.000
_cell.length_c   1.000
_cell.angle_alpha   90.00
_cell.angle_beta   90.00
_cell.angle_gamma   90.00
#
_symmetry.space_group_name_H-M   'P 1'
#
loop_
_entity.id
_entity.type
_entity.pdbx_description
1 polymer ?
#
loop_
_entity_poly.entity_id
_entity_poly.type
_entity_poly.pdbx_seq_one_letter_code
_entity_poly.pdbx_strand_id
1 'polypeptide(L)'
;MKTLLIRAATLTLSLAALNGTPAQALCAAPPDLNGTWRANDGGTYHVRQIGTQVWWVGLSSDGGKSWTNVFHGTRSGNTVTGSWADTPRGAARSSGTLTLKLSGVNAVLGFKRTAATGGFGGSTWFMPCDDTVLNPSN
;
A
#
# COMPACT_ATOMS: atom_id res chain seq x y z
N MET A 1 59.40 24.70 -48.42
CA MET A 1 57.95 24.40 -48.49
C MET A 1 57.77 22.92 -48.15
N LYS A 2 57.48 22.59 -46.89
CA LYS A 2 56.20 22.02 -46.43
C LYS A 2 55.78 20.74 -47.18
N THR A 3 56.02 19.57 -46.57
CA THR A 3 55.07 18.46 -46.66
C THR A 3 54.95 17.77 -45.31
N LEU A 4 53.73 17.87 -44.78
CA LEU A 4 53.22 17.39 -43.50
C LEU A 4 52.80 15.93 -43.68
N LEU A 5 53.23 15.00 -42.81
CA LEU A 5 52.67 13.64 -42.74
C LEU A 5 51.84 13.52 -41.47
N ILE A 6 50.53 13.56 -41.67
CA ILE A 6 49.48 13.46 -40.67
C ILE A 6 49.46 12.02 -40.15
N ARG A 7 49.67 11.83 -38.84
CA ARG A 7 49.39 10.55 -38.17
C ARG A 7 47.90 10.48 -37.87
N ALA A 8 47.19 9.55 -38.50
CA ALA A 8 45.81 9.26 -38.17
C ALA A 8 45.74 8.66 -36.75
N ALA A 9 45.14 9.39 -35.81
CA ALA A 9 44.76 8.86 -34.51
C ALA A 9 43.32 8.34 -34.61
N THR A 10 43.16 7.03 -34.55
CA THR A 10 41.84 6.39 -34.48
C THR A 10 41.22 6.65 -33.11
N LEU A 11 40.14 7.43 -33.09
CA LEU A 11 39.33 7.68 -31.90
C LEU A 11 38.29 6.55 -31.78
N THR A 12 38.52 5.59 -30.89
CA THR A 12 37.50 4.59 -30.54
C THR A 12 36.46 5.23 -29.63
N LEU A 13 35.28 5.51 -30.18
CA LEU A 13 34.11 5.93 -29.41
C LEU A 13 33.55 4.69 -28.68
N SER A 14 33.93 4.49 -27.43
CA SER A 14 33.34 3.46 -26.58
C SER A 14 31.90 3.85 -26.26
N LEU A 15 30.95 3.13 -26.87
CA LEU A 15 29.53 3.20 -26.50
C LEU A 15 29.39 2.56 -25.12
N ALA A 16 29.40 3.38 -24.06
CA ALA A 16 28.96 2.91 -22.76
C ALA A 16 27.47 2.60 -22.88
N ALA A 17 27.12 1.31 -22.91
CA ALA A 17 25.74 0.88 -22.75
C ALA A 17 25.27 1.42 -21.40
N LEU A 18 24.39 2.42 -21.42
CA LEU A 18 23.59 2.80 -20.27
C LEU A 18 22.72 1.58 -19.96
N ASN A 19 23.22 0.71 -19.08
CA ASN A 19 22.42 -0.33 -18.47
C ASN A 19 21.34 0.40 -17.68
N GLY A 20 20.19 0.62 -18.31
CA GLY A 20 18.98 1.09 -17.65
C GLY A 20 18.63 0.04 -16.60
N THR A 21 19.05 0.26 -15.36
CA THR A 21 18.52 -0.49 -14.22
C THR A 21 17.01 -0.34 -14.28
N PRO A 22 16.23 -1.44 -14.31
CA PRO A 22 14.79 -1.31 -14.21
C PRO A 22 14.50 -0.53 -12.93
N ALA A 23 13.74 0.56 -13.05
CA ALA A 23 13.18 1.26 -11.91
C ALA A 23 12.24 0.27 -11.21
N GLN A 24 12.79 -0.52 -10.29
CA GLN A 24 12.01 -1.36 -9.43
C GLN A 24 11.20 -0.39 -8.56
N ALA A 25 9.89 -0.35 -8.78
CA ALA A 25 8.98 0.27 -7.83
C ALA A 25 9.18 -0.46 -6.50
N LEU A 26 10.06 0.05 -5.64
CA LEU A 26 10.20 -0.44 -4.29
C LEU A 26 8.95 0.03 -3.55
N CYS A 27 7.95 -0.85 -3.47
CA CYS A 27 6.86 -0.66 -2.54
C CYS A 27 7.46 -0.75 -1.14
N ALA A 28 7.95 0.38 -0.63
CA ALA A 28 8.50 0.46 0.70
C ALA A 28 7.33 0.22 1.67
N ALA A 29 7.33 -0.95 2.30
CA ALA A 29 6.33 -1.27 3.30
C ALA A 29 6.44 -0.28 4.47
N PRO A 30 5.31 0.26 4.95
CA PRO A 30 5.34 1.25 6.02
C PRO A 30 5.85 0.62 7.33
N PRO A 31 6.48 1.43 8.22
CA PRO A 31 6.92 0.96 9.53
C PRO A 31 5.73 0.63 10.47
N ASP A 32 4.54 1.15 10.18
CA ASP A 32 3.32 0.92 10.94
C ASP A 32 2.10 0.76 10.01
N LEU A 33 0.88 0.83 10.56
CA LEU A 33 -0.36 0.65 9.80
C LEU A 33 -0.81 1.91 9.04
N ASN A 34 -0.16 3.06 9.22
CA ASN A 34 -0.58 4.31 8.58
C ASN A 34 -0.53 4.18 7.06
N GLY A 35 -1.63 4.57 6.40
CA GLY A 35 -1.69 4.62 4.95
C GLY A 35 -3.03 4.19 4.39
N THR A 36 -3.04 4.03 3.07
CA THR A 36 -4.21 3.57 2.33
C THR A 36 -4.00 2.11 1.92
N TRP A 37 -4.94 1.26 2.31
CA TRP A 37 -4.90 -0.18 2.10
C TRP A 37 -6.05 -0.60 1.19
N ARG A 38 -5.79 -1.55 0.30
CA ARG A 38 -6.81 -2.21 -0.51
C ARG A 38 -7.10 -3.59 0.07
N ALA A 39 -8.35 -4.02 0.00
CA ALA A 39 -8.75 -5.34 0.47
C ALA A 39 -9.40 -6.17 -0.63
N ASN A 40 -9.47 -7.48 -0.38
CA ASN A 40 -10.05 -8.46 -1.29
C ASN A 40 -11.59 -8.39 -1.41
N ASP A 41 -12.26 -7.52 -0.64
CA ASP A 41 -13.68 -7.17 -0.81
C ASP A 41 -13.87 -6.00 -1.80
N GLY A 42 -12.78 -5.53 -2.43
CA GLY A 42 -12.78 -4.38 -3.34
C GLY A 42 -12.71 -3.03 -2.62
N GLY A 43 -12.65 -3.02 -1.29
CA GLY A 43 -12.66 -1.82 -0.47
C GLY A 43 -11.32 -1.08 -0.38
N THR A 44 -11.40 0.23 -0.18
CA THR A 44 -10.28 1.09 0.21
C THR A 44 -10.40 1.44 1.69
N TYR A 45 -9.30 1.30 2.43
CA TYR A 45 -9.24 1.54 3.86
C TYR A 45 -8.17 2.58 4.16
N HIS A 46 -8.57 3.73 4.72
CA HIS A 46 -7.65 4.75 5.19
C HIS A 46 -7.37 4.52 6.67
N VAL A 47 -6.18 4.05 6.97
CA VAL A 47 -5.81 3.55 8.31
C VAL A 47 -4.90 4.57 8.99
N ARG A 48 -5.19 4.82 10.28
CA ARG A 48 -4.38 5.66 11.16
C ARG A 48 -3.97 4.87 12.39
N GLN A 49 -2.68 4.84 12.67
CA GLN A 49 -2.14 4.34 13.94
C GLN A 49 -1.61 5.51 14.78
N ILE A 50 -1.93 5.51 16.07
CA ILE A 50 -1.42 6.45 17.08
C ILE A 50 -1.02 5.63 18.31
N GLY A 51 0.29 5.43 18.52
CA GLY A 51 0.77 4.47 19.52
C GLY A 51 0.20 3.08 19.23
N THR A 52 -0.55 2.53 20.18
CA THR A 52 -1.26 1.25 20.03
C THR A 52 -2.65 1.39 19.41
N GLN A 53 -3.21 2.60 19.30
CA GLN A 53 -4.58 2.77 18.80
C GLN A 53 -4.59 2.75 17.28
N VAL A 54 -5.54 2.01 16.71
CA VAL A 54 -5.74 1.87 15.27
C VAL A 54 -7.15 2.29 14.93
N TRP A 55 -7.27 3.17 13.96
CA TRP A 55 -8.52 3.65 13.41
C TRP A 55 -8.53 3.42 11.91
N TRP A 56 -9.71 3.21 11.33
CA TRP A 56 -9.86 3.38 9.89
C TRP A 56 -11.23 3.92 9.51
N VAL A 57 -11.29 4.42 8.27
CA VAL A 57 -12.51 4.43 7.47
C VAL A 57 -12.31 3.49 6.28
N GLY A 58 -13.27 2.60 6.06
CA GLY A 58 -13.34 1.71 4.91
C GLY A 58 -14.47 2.13 3.96
N LEU A 59 -14.22 2.09 2.66
CA LEU A 59 -15.17 2.42 1.61
C LEU A 59 -15.24 1.30 0.57
N SER A 60 -16.45 0.93 0.15
CA SER A 60 -16.65 0.08 -1.04
C SER A 60 -16.09 0.72 -2.31
N SER A 61 -15.83 -0.11 -3.33
CA SER A 61 -15.24 0.30 -4.61
C SER A 61 -16.03 1.38 -5.36
N ASP A 62 -17.33 1.51 -5.12
CA ASP A 62 -18.22 2.54 -5.67
C ASP A 62 -18.09 3.91 -4.95
N GLY A 63 -16.94 4.14 -4.33
CA GLY A 63 -16.69 5.30 -3.49
C GLY A 63 -17.55 5.27 -2.23
N GLY A 64 -17.81 4.10 -1.65
CA GLY A 64 -18.48 3.87 -0.37
C GLY A 64 -20.02 4.02 -0.33
N LYS A 65 -20.69 3.93 -1.48
CA LYS A 65 -22.16 4.00 -1.58
C LYS A 65 -22.82 2.69 -1.13
N SER A 66 -22.21 1.54 -1.44
CA SER A 66 -22.69 0.24 -0.97
C SER A 66 -22.47 0.09 0.54
N TRP A 67 -21.25 0.36 1.01
CA TRP A 67 -20.91 0.38 2.42
C TRP A 67 -19.80 1.39 2.70
N THR A 68 -19.87 2.02 3.87
CA THR A 68 -18.78 2.79 4.45
C THR A 68 -18.71 2.41 5.92
N ASN A 69 -17.60 1.89 6.41
CA ASN A 69 -17.45 1.54 7.83
C ASN A 69 -16.34 2.31 8.50
N VAL A 70 -16.44 2.42 9.82
CA VAL A 70 -15.35 2.88 10.68
C VAL A 70 -14.92 1.75 11.60
N PHE A 71 -13.66 1.76 11.99
CA PHE A 71 -13.10 0.84 12.98
C PHE A 71 -12.29 1.60 14.01
N HIS A 72 -12.34 1.11 15.24
CA HIS A 72 -11.40 1.47 16.30
C HIS A 72 -10.96 0.21 17.04
N GLY A 73 -9.65 0.10 17.25
CA GLY A 73 -9.06 -1.01 17.98
C GLY A 73 -7.69 -0.69 18.54
N THR A 74 -7.08 -1.71 19.13
CA THR A 74 -5.76 -1.64 19.75
C THR A 74 -4.85 -2.71 19.17
N ARG A 75 -3.62 -2.32 18.86
CA ARG A 75 -2.53 -3.16 18.40
C ARG A 75 -1.71 -3.65 19.60
N SER A 76 -1.50 -4.96 19.66
CA SER A 76 -0.53 -5.61 20.54
C SER A 76 0.35 -6.53 19.70
N GLY A 77 1.62 -6.13 19.54
CA GLY A 77 2.55 -6.79 18.61
C GLY A 77 2.01 -6.82 17.18
N ASN A 78 1.82 -8.03 16.63
CA ASN A 78 1.28 -8.25 15.28
C ASN A 78 -0.21 -8.56 15.26
N THR A 79 -0.92 -8.29 16.36
CA THR A 79 -2.37 -8.51 16.45
C THR A 79 -3.07 -7.17 16.67
N VAL A 80 -4.16 -6.93 15.95
CA VAL A 80 -5.06 -5.78 16.19
C VAL A 80 -6.44 -6.32 16.50
N THR A 81 -7.05 -5.86 17.58
CA THR A 81 -8.43 -6.21 17.97
C THR A 81 -9.25 -4.95 18.17
N GLY A 82 -10.52 -4.99 17.77
CA GLY A 82 -11.39 -3.83 17.93
C GLY A 82 -12.81 -4.06 17.42
N SER A 83 -13.54 -2.95 17.31
CA SER A 83 -14.94 -2.90 16.86
C SER A 83 -15.07 -2.09 15.59
N TRP A 84 -16.05 -2.45 14.77
CA TRP A 84 -16.39 -1.75 13.54
C TRP A 84 -17.91 -1.54 13.43
N ALA A 85 -18.30 -0.51 12.69
CA ALA A 85 -19.69 -0.25 12.34
C ALA A 85 -19.80 0.41 10.97
N ASP A 86 -20.82 0.02 10.20
CA ASP A 86 -21.22 0.75 9.01
C ASP A 86 -21.81 2.11 9.39
N THR A 87 -21.60 3.10 8.52
CA THR A 87 -22.04 4.47 8.68
C THR A 87 -23.11 4.82 7.63
N PRO A 88 -23.94 5.85 7.87
CA PRO A 88 -25.01 6.23 6.95
C PRO A 88 -24.58 6.66 5.55
N ARG A 89 -23.27 6.81 5.30
CA ARG A 89 -22.73 7.13 3.98
C ARG A 89 -22.96 6.01 2.95
N GLY A 90 -22.96 4.75 3.39
CA GLY A 90 -23.33 3.59 2.55
C GLY A 90 -24.75 3.11 2.81
N ALA A 91 -25.19 2.04 2.14
CA ALA A 91 -26.48 1.41 2.38
C ALA A 91 -26.46 0.38 3.54
N ALA A 92 -25.32 -0.28 3.77
CA ALA A 92 -25.15 -1.28 4.83
C ALA A 92 -25.25 -0.68 6.25
N ARG A 93 -25.69 -1.49 7.23
CA ARG A 93 -25.95 -1.07 8.62
C ARG A 93 -25.44 -2.09 9.65
N SER A 94 -24.45 -2.89 9.28
CA SER A 94 -23.90 -3.93 10.14
C SER A 94 -22.85 -3.37 11.10
N SER A 95 -22.54 -4.14 12.14
CA SER A 95 -21.49 -3.83 13.10
C SER A 95 -20.97 -5.10 13.75
N GLY A 96 -19.78 -5.04 14.34
CA GLY A 96 -19.21 -6.19 15.03
C GLY A 96 -17.80 -5.94 15.53
N THR A 97 -17.06 -7.03 15.70
CA THR A 97 -15.67 -7.03 16.12
C THR A 97 -14.77 -7.60 15.03
N LEU A 98 -13.49 -7.21 15.05
CA LEU A 98 -12.44 -7.77 14.21
C LEU A 98 -11.22 -8.13 15.05
N THR A 99 -10.58 -9.23 14.67
CA THR A 99 -9.20 -9.55 15.03
C THR A 99 -8.40 -9.68 13.73
N LEU A 100 -7.32 -8.92 13.64
CA LEU A 100 -6.43 -8.86 12.48
C LEU A 100 -5.03 -9.33 12.89
N LYS A 101 -4.35 -10.02 11.99
CA LYS A 101 -2.95 -10.43 12.10
C LYS A 101 -2.12 -9.73 11.04
N LEU A 102 -1.13 -8.97 11.47
CA LEU A 102 -0.16 -8.29 10.60
C LEU A 102 0.89 -9.27 10.09
N SER A 103 1.37 -9.01 8.88
CA SER A 103 2.48 -9.70 8.22
C SER A 103 3.70 -8.78 8.16
N GLY A 104 4.89 -9.35 8.32
CA GLY A 104 6.17 -8.64 8.34
C GLY A 104 6.81 -8.59 9.73
N VAL A 105 8.12 -8.29 9.76
CA VAL A 105 8.93 -8.26 10.99
C VAL A 105 9.26 -6.83 11.39
N ASN A 106 9.86 -6.07 10.47
CA ASN A 106 10.28 -4.67 10.68
C ASN A 106 9.41 -3.65 9.92
N ALA A 107 8.41 -4.14 9.20
CA ALA A 107 7.48 -3.35 8.40
C ALA A 107 6.14 -4.08 8.34
N VAL A 108 5.08 -3.36 7.96
CA VAL A 108 3.76 -3.94 7.74
C VAL A 108 3.60 -4.24 6.25
N LEU A 109 3.70 -5.52 5.87
CA LEU A 109 3.51 -5.96 4.48
C LEU A 109 2.03 -6.12 4.10
N GLY A 110 1.16 -6.16 5.11
CA GLY A 110 -0.25 -6.47 4.98
C GLY A 110 -0.84 -6.94 6.30
N PHE A 111 -2.15 -7.13 6.32
CA PHE A 111 -2.83 -7.77 7.44
C PHE A 111 -3.98 -8.63 6.95
N LYS A 112 -4.32 -9.65 7.74
CA LYS A 112 -5.41 -10.59 7.46
C LYS A 112 -6.36 -10.67 8.64
N ARG A 113 -7.64 -10.86 8.36
CA ARG A 113 -8.66 -11.11 9.38
C ARG A 113 -8.54 -12.54 9.87
N THR A 114 -8.45 -12.73 11.19
CA THR A 114 -8.42 -14.04 11.83
C THR A 114 -9.69 -14.35 12.62
N ALA A 115 -10.46 -13.34 13.01
CA ALA A 115 -11.79 -13.50 13.60
C ALA A 115 -12.66 -12.28 13.29
N ALA A 116 -13.98 -12.49 13.20
CA ALA A 116 -14.95 -11.41 13.04
C ALA A 116 -16.36 -11.80 13.44
N THR A 117 -17.15 -10.79 13.76
CA THR A 117 -18.62 -10.87 13.90
C THR A 117 -19.29 -9.85 12.98
N GLY A 118 -20.61 -9.92 12.83
CA GLY A 118 -21.38 -8.92 12.07
C GLY A 118 -21.29 -9.02 10.55
N GLY A 119 -20.68 -10.09 10.01
CA GLY A 119 -20.63 -10.32 8.56
C GLY A 119 -19.69 -9.41 7.78
N PHE A 120 -18.60 -8.93 8.41
CA PHE A 120 -17.62 -8.07 7.75
C PHE A 120 -17.10 -8.70 6.44
N GLY A 121 -16.92 -7.90 5.38
CA GLY A 121 -16.53 -8.40 4.05
C GLY A 121 -15.05 -8.74 3.92
N GLY A 122 -14.19 -7.74 4.14
CA GLY A 122 -12.74 -7.85 3.93
C GLY A 122 -12.05 -8.91 4.80
N SER A 123 -11.08 -9.62 4.23
CA SER A 123 -10.29 -10.62 4.96
C SER A 123 -8.78 -10.53 4.73
N THR A 124 -8.31 -9.86 3.68
CA THR A 124 -6.88 -9.60 3.43
C THR A 124 -6.70 -8.19 2.91
N TRP A 125 -5.73 -7.46 3.47
CA TRP A 125 -5.38 -6.10 3.10
C TRP A 125 -3.92 -6.02 2.65
N PHE A 126 -3.70 -5.28 1.58
CA PHE A 126 -2.39 -5.02 0.99
C PHE A 126 -2.28 -3.54 0.63
N MET A 127 -1.07 -3.00 0.69
CA MET A 127 -0.81 -1.65 0.21
C MET A 127 -0.65 -1.71 -1.31
N PRO A 128 -1.42 -0.93 -2.08
CA PRO A 128 -1.14 -0.79 -3.50
C PRO A 128 0.25 -0.14 -3.63
N CYS A 129 1.14 -0.78 -4.38
CA CYS A 129 2.39 -0.17 -4.79
C CYS A 129 2.06 1.04 -5.67
N ASP A 130 2.49 2.23 -5.26
CA ASP A 130 2.42 3.41 -6.12
C ASP A 130 3.69 3.45 -6.99
N ASP A 131 3.58 2.95 -8.21
CA ASP A 131 4.62 3.09 -9.23
C ASP A 131 4.60 4.49 -9.87
N THR A 132 3.59 5.33 -9.59
CA THR A 132 3.42 6.66 -10.19
C THR A 132 4.29 7.74 -9.55
N VAL A 133 4.79 7.53 -8.32
CA VAL A 133 5.80 8.45 -7.73
C VAL A 133 7.09 8.46 -8.57
N LEU A 134 7.41 7.34 -9.24
CA LEU A 134 8.55 7.25 -10.16
C LEU A 134 8.17 7.47 -11.63
N ASN A 135 6.88 7.58 -11.94
CA ASN A 135 6.40 7.90 -13.28
C ASN A 135 5.13 8.79 -13.23
N PRO A 136 5.29 10.09 -12.92
CA PRO A 136 4.17 11.02 -12.86
C PRO A 136 3.77 11.46 -14.27
N SER A 137 3.13 10.58 -15.04
CA SER A 137 2.49 10.97 -16.30
C SER A 137 1.61 9.85 -16.87
N ASN A 138 0.29 10.04 -16.73
CA ASN A 138 -0.62 10.00 -17.88
C ASN A 138 -1.36 11.34 -17.92
#